data_AF-A0A354M7U6-F1
#
_entry.id   AF-A0A354M7U6-F1
#
_cell.length_a   1.000
_cell.length_b   1.000
_cell.length_c   1.000
_cell.angle_alpha   90.00
_cell.angle_beta   90.00
_cell.angle_gamma   90.00
#
_symmetry.space_group_name_H-M   'P 1'
#
loop_
_entity.id
_entity.type
_entity.pdbx_description
1 polymer ?
#
loop_
_entity_poly.entity_id
_entity_poly.type
_entity_poly.pdbx_seq_one_letter_code
_entity_poly.pdbx_strand_id
1 'polypeptide(L)'
;MKRLASIAFAVLFCFSLCGCKGENSGSDRRFTVAALGFSSDGALINVFAETVIVNSEDPEISPEARVISGTGATISEALDKIGACLSRQILLNHCAVIALGEDMTAGWLDKICDYCFKENRITMSAYMVSVKDPNMLLSRGPEASVAVGYDIMGMIEQQSERTGIAYNSRYFEVEARREGGKSVFTLPHFSCGEDSMEIDGLSVFYRDRLAARLDNGSSGLYALMTGNFRRGTLRFGAEEYTVESRRVDYAYN
;
A
#
# COMPACT_ATOMS: atom_id res chain seq x y z
N MET A 1 14.38 59.40 -21.19
CA MET A 1 13.13 58.63 -21.35
C MET A 1 13.35 57.12 -21.37
N LYS A 2 14.23 56.56 -22.22
CA LYS A 2 14.48 55.10 -22.28
C LYS A 2 14.91 54.46 -20.94
N ARG A 3 15.75 55.15 -20.15
CA ARG A 3 16.22 54.66 -18.84
C ARG A 3 15.12 54.63 -17.76
N LEU A 4 14.19 55.59 -17.78
CA LEU A 4 13.05 55.63 -16.85
C LEU A 4 12.02 54.55 -17.19
N ALA A 5 11.81 54.26 -18.47
CA ALA A 5 10.95 53.16 -18.91
C ALA A 5 11.50 51.78 -18.52
N SER A 6 12.83 51.58 -18.62
CA SER A 6 13.46 50.32 -18.17
C SER A 6 13.38 50.12 -16.66
N ILE A 7 13.47 51.18 -15.86
CA ILE A 7 13.31 51.08 -14.39
C ILE A 7 11.86 50.76 -14.04
N ALA A 8 10.89 51.40 -14.69
CA ALA A 8 9.47 51.11 -14.47
C ALA A 8 9.11 49.65 -14.83
N PHE A 9 9.69 49.12 -15.92
CA PHE A 9 9.48 47.73 -16.33
C PHE A 9 10.11 46.73 -15.35
N ALA A 10 11.31 47.02 -14.82
CA ALA A 10 11.96 46.17 -13.81
C ALA A 10 11.19 46.14 -12.48
N VAL A 11 10.66 47.28 -12.04
CA VAL A 11 9.84 47.36 -10.82
C VAL A 11 8.52 46.61 -10.99
N LEU A 12 7.87 46.71 -12.16
CA LEU A 12 6.65 45.97 -12.47
C LEU A 12 6.90 44.44 -12.47
N PHE A 13 8.06 44.00 -12.95
CA PHE A 13 8.45 42.59 -12.97
C PHE A 13 8.77 42.05 -11.57
N CYS A 14 9.30 42.88 -10.67
CA CYS A 14 9.53 42.52 -9.28
C CYS A 14 8.21 42.27 -8.51
N PHE A 15 7.13 42.98 -8.82
CA PHE A 15 5.82 42.73 -8.19
C PHE A 15 5.16 41.43 -8.67
N SER A 16 5.50 40.93 -9.87
CA SER A 16 5.01 39.64 -10.38
C SER A 16 5.70 38.42 -9.75
N LEU A 17 6.78 38.63 -8.99
CA LEU A 17 7.54 37.56 -8.32
C LEU A 17 7.20 37.39 -6.83
N CYS A 18 6.33 38.24 -6.25
CA CYS A 18 5.82 38.06 -4.88
C CYS A 18 4.61 37.10 -4.81
N GLY A 19 4.63 36.05 -5.64
CA GLY A 19 3.65 34.97 -5.65
C GLY A 19 3.99 33.81 -4.71
N CYS A 20 4.66 34.06 -3.59
CA CYS A 20 4.78 33.06 -2.52
C CYS A 20 3.51 33.12 -1.69
N LYS A 21 2.46 32.44 -2.15
CA LYS A 21 1.41 31.96 -1.25
C LYS A 21 2.11 30.96 -0.32
N GLY A 22 2.64 31.44 0.79
CA GLY A 22 3.01 30.57 1.90
C GLY A 22 1.74 29.83 2.29
N GLU A 23 1.69 28.53 2.02
CA GLU A 23 0.76 27.66 2.73
C GLU A 23 0.97 27.96 4.20
N ASN A 24 -0.06 28.51 4.84
CA ASN A 24 -0.08 28.71 6.27
C ASN A 24 0.22 27.36 6.90
N SER A 25 1.42 27.24 7.47
CA SER A 25 1.86 26.16 8.35
C SER A 25 1.12 26.25 9.69
N GLY A 26 -0.20 26.29 9.64
CA GLY A 26 -1.00 25.75 10.72
C GLY A 26 -0.79 24.25 10.66
N SER A 27 -0.36 23.64 11.78
CA SER A 27 -0.35 22.19 12.04
C SER A 27 -1.24 21.46 11.02
N ASP A 28 -0.65 20.64 10.14
CA ASP A 28 -1.37 19.95 9.07
C ASP A 28 -2.39 18.99 9.71
N ARG A 29 -3.58 19.52 9.97
CA ARG A 29 -4.66 18.90 10.75
C ARG A 29 -5.42 17.93 9.86
N ARG A 30 -4.74 17.04 9.14
CA ARG A 30 -5.37 16.05 8.27
C ARG A 30 -5.29 14.66 8.90
N PHE A 31 -6.24 13.80 8.55
CA PHE A 31 -6.22 12.41 8.99
C PHE A 31 -5.29 11.61 8.09
N THR A 32 -4.20 11.10 8.65
CA THR A 32 -3.25 10.26 7.91
C THR A 32 -3.83 8.87 7.74
N VAL A 33 -3.93 8.39 6.50
CA VAL A 33 -4.36 7.03 6.20
C VAL A 33 -3.13 6.12 6.17
N ALA A 34 -3.07 5.15 7.08
CA ALA A 34 -1.98 4.17 7.17
C ALA A 34 -2.21 2.97 6.25
N ALA A 35 -3.46 2.57 6.05
CA ALA A 35 -3.83 1.48 5.16
C ALA A 35 -5.19 1.69 4.50
N LEU A 36 -5.34 1.13 3.29
CA LEU A 36 -6.60 1.02 2.58
C LEU A 36 -6.95 -0.46 2.38
N GLY A 37 -8.15 -0.85 2.77
CA GLY A 37 -8.74 -2.16 2.50
C GLY A 37 -9.83 -2.05 1.43
N PHE A 38 -9.90 -3.04 0.54
CA PHE A 38 -10.89 -3.08 -0.53
C PHE A 38 -11.57 -4.45 -0.58
N SER A 39 -12.90 -4.46 -0.48
CA SER A 39 -13.73 -5.63 -0.79
C SER A 39 -14.86 -5.25 -1.74
N SER A 40 -15.48 -6.23 -2.40
CA SER A 40 -16.59 -5.98 -3.32
C SER A 40 -17.67 -7.03 -3.15
N ASP A 41 -18.93 -6.60 -3.26
CA ASP A 41 -20.10 -7.48 -3.41
C ASP A 41 -20.45 -7.75 -4.89
N GLY A 42 -19.53 -7.42 -5.80
CA GLY A 42 -19.69 -7.45 -7.25
C GLY A 42 -20.08 -6.10 -7.82
N ALA A 43 -21.17 -5.50 -7.35
CA ALA A 43 -21.72 -4.27 -7.92
C ALA A 43 -21.09 -3.00 -7.31
N LEU A 44 -20.82 -3.04 -6.01
CA LEU A 44 -20.27 -1.93 -5.24
C LEU A 44 -18.88 -2.29 -4.71
N ILE A 45 -18.11 -1.25 -4.40
CA ILE A 45 -16.84 -1.36 -3.71
C ILE A 45 -17.01 -0.88 -2.28
N ASN A 46 -16.53 -1.67 -1.33
CA ASN A 46 -16.36 -1.29 0.06
C ASN A 46 -14.89 -0.90 0.26
N VAL A 47 -14.67 0.30 0.75
CA VAL A 47 -13.35 0.83 1.10
C VAL A 47 -13.28 0.95 2.61
N PHE A 48 -12.17 0.49 3.18
CA PHE A 48 -11.84 0.60 4.60
C PHE A 48 -10.58 1.45 4.70
N ALA A 49 -10.65 2.60 5.37
CA ALA A 49 -9.51 3.47 5.58
C ALA A 49 -9.10 3.40 7.06
N GLU A 50 -7.90 2.90 7.32
CA GLU A 50 -7.29 3.00 8.64
C GLU A 50 -6.68 4.40 8.80
N THR A 51 -7.32 5.24 9.59
CA THR A 51 -6.92 6.62 9.86
C THR A 51 -6.22 6.73 11.20
N VAL A 52 -5.04 7.36 11.21
CA VAL A 52 -4.32 7.74 12.43
C VAL A 52 -4.76 9.13 12.86
N ILE A 53 -5.31 9.21 14.07
CA ILE A 53 -5.79 10.44 14.68
C ILE A 53 -4.73 10.93 15.66
N VAL A 54 -4.05 12.02 15.30
CA VAL A 54 -3.12 12.71 16.21
C VAL A 54 -3.89 13.81 16.94
N ASN A 55 -3.90 13.76 18.28
CA ASN A 55 -4.47 14.83 19.07
C ASN A 55 -3.51 16.03 19.08
N SER A 56 -3.84 17.06 18.30
CA SER A 56 -3.03 18.29 18.21
C SER A 56 -3.14 19.18 19.45
N GLU A 57 -4.15 18.97 20.30
CA GLU A 57 -4.44 19.83 21.45
C GLU A 57 -3.78 19.33 22.74
N ASP A 58 -3.51 18.03 22.82
CA ASP A 58 -2.77 17.42 23.92
C ASP A 58 -1.77 16.37 23.37
N PRO A 59 -0.48 16.72 23.24
CA PRO A 59 0.56 15.83 22.75
C PRO A 59 0.87 14.64 23.65
N GLU A 60 0.42 14.64 24.91
CA GLU A 60 0.59 13.51 25.83
C GLU A 60 -0.40 12.38 25.53
N ILE A 61 -1.46 12.66 24.75
CA ILE A 61 -2.41 11.64 24.31
C ILE A 61 -1.81 10.92 23.10
N SER A 62 -1.47 9.64 23.31
CA SER A 62 -1.00 8.74 22.26
C SER A 62 -1.94 8.76 21.05
N PRO A 63 -1.41 8.80 19.81
CA PRO A 63 -2.24 8.74 18.63
C PRO A 63 -3.02 7.41 18.59
N GLU A 64 -4.24 7.48 18.07
CA GLU A 64 -5.14 6.32 17.97
C GLU A 64 -5.44 6.04 16.50
N ALA A 65 -5.33 4.77 16.08
CA ALA A 65 -5.80 4.32 14.78
C ALA A 65 -7.28 3.93 14.85
N ARG A 66 -8.05 4.34 13.83
CA ARG A 66 -9.45 3.95 13.66
C ARG A 66 -9.72 3.57 12.21
N VAL A 67 -10.48 2.49 12.03
CA VAL A 67 -10.97 2.08 10.72
C VAL A 67 -12.32 2.74 10.45
N ILE A 68 -12.42 3.42 9.32
CA ILE A 68 -13.66 4.02 8.82
C ILE A 68 -13.95 3.42 7.46
N SER A 69 -15.21 3.06 7.22
CA SER A 69 -15.61 2.41 5.97
C SER A 69 -16.59 3.25 5.16
N GLY A 70 -16.58 3.03 3.86
CA GLY A 70 -17.52 3.63 2.92
C GLY A 70 -17.77 2.69 1.75
N THR A 71 -19.01 2.68 1.27
CA THR A 71 -19.43 1.84 0.13
C THR A 71 -19.89 2.73 -1.00
N GLY A 72 -19.45 2.47 -2.24
CA GLY A 72 -19.82 3.28 -3.40
C GLY A 72 -19.81 2.50 -4.70
N ALA A 73 -20.37 3.12 -5.75
CA ALA A 73 -20.25 2.61 -7.12
C ALA A 73 -18.89 2.95 -7.75
N THR A 74 -18.12 3.82 -7.10
CA THR A 74 -16.72 4.14 -7.43
C THR A 74 -15.89 4.25 -6.16
N ILE A 75 -14.56 4.13 -6.29
CA ILE A 75 -13.62 4.29 -5.16
C ILE A 75 -13.70 5.72 -4.60
N SER A 76 -13.78 6.72 -5.48
CA SER A 76 -13.95 8.12 -5.07
C SER A 76 -15.23 8.33 -4.27
N GLU A 77 -16.36 7.78 -4.71
CA GLU A 77 -17.62 7.89 -3.96
C GLU A 77 -17.54 7.23 -2.57
N ALA A 78 -16.89 6.07 -2.48
CA ALA A 78 -16.68 5.38 -1.20
C ALA A 78 -15.79 6.21 -0.26
N LEU A 79 -14.71 6.80 -0.78
CA LEU A 79 -13.81 7.68 -0.01
C LEU A 79 -14.47 9.02 0.35
N ASP A 80 -15.34 9.57 -0.51
CA ASP A 80 -16.11 10.78 -0.22
C ASP A 80 -17.07 10.54 0.96
N LYS A 81 -17.68 9.35 1.04
CA LYS A 81 -18.51 8.95 2.19
C LYS A 81 -17.70 8.82 3.46
N ILE A 82 -16.49 8.25 3.39
CA ILE A 82 -15.54 8.24 4.53
C ILE A 82 -15.20 9.67 4.95
N GLY A 83 -14.87 10.54 4.00
CA GLY A 83 -14.53 11.94 4.23
C GLY A 83 -15.68 12.73 4.87
N ALA A 84 -16.93 12.44 4.52
CA ALA A 84 -18.11 13.08 5.11
C ALA A 84 -18.30 12.76 6.60
N CYS A 85 -17.75 11.64 7.08
CA CYS A 85 -17.76 11.26 8.49
C CYS A 85 -16.60 11.90 9.29
N LEU A 86 -15.67 12.57 8.62
CA LEU A 86 -14.48 13.13 9.21
C LEU A 86 -14.57 14.64 9.31
N SER A 87 -14.07 15.21 10.41
CA SER A 87 -14.01 16.67 10.59
C SER A 87 -12.92 17.34 9.74
N ARG A 88 -12.07 16.54 9.08
CA ARG A 88 -10.85 16.95 8.37
C ARG A 88 -10.63 16.08 7.14
N GLN A 89 -9.87 16.59 6.17
CA GLN A 89 -9.51 15.84 4.96
C GLN A 89 -8.60 14.65 5.27
N ILE A 90 -8.74 13.58 4.48
CA ILE A 90 -7.84 12.42 4.50
C ILE A 90 -6.56 12.69 3.69
N LEU A 91 -5.44 12.21 4.22
CA LEU A 91 -4.13 12.20 3.57
C LEU A 91 -3.73 10.76 3.27
N LEU A 92 -3.51 10.46 2.00
CA LEU A 92 -3.12 9.13 1.54
C LEU A 92 -1.60 8.94 1.39
N ASN A 93 -0.81 9.99 1.62
CA ASN A 93 0.65 10.07 1.38
C ASN A 93 1.49 9.26 2.35
N HIS A 94 0.88 8.65 3.37
CA HIS A 94 1.53 7.71 4.26
C HIS A 94 0.86 6.32 4.24
N CYS A 95 0.02 6.06 3.23
CA CYS A 95 -0.55 4.74 3.05
C CYS A 95 0.58 3.74 2.80
N ALA A 96 0.78 2.85 3.77
CA ALA A 96 1.81 1.82 3.76
C ALA A 96 1.30 0.52 3.15
N VAL A 97 -0.01 0.27 3.22
CA VAL A 97 -0.63 -1.00 2.82
C VAL A 97 -1.92 -0.80 2.04
N ILE A 98 -2.07 -1.60 0.98
CA ILE A 98 -3.31 -1.79 0.21
C ILE A 98 -3.73 -3.26 0.38
N ALA A 99 -4.77 -3.52 1.18
CA ALA A 99 -5.31 -4.84 1.42
C ALA A 99 -6.47 -5.17 0.46
N LEU A 100 -6.35 -6.28 -0.25
CA LEU A 100 -7.37 -6.76 -1.17
C LEU A 100 -8.11 -7.97 -0.58
N GLY A 101 -9.44 -7.88 -0.58
CA GLY A 101 -10.31 -9.01 -0.28
C GLY A 101 -10.14 -10.13 -1.31
N GLU A 102 -10.27 -11.38 -0.90
CA GLU A 102 -10.17 -12.55 -1.79
C GLU A 102 -11.19 -12.54 -2.93
N ASP A 103 -12.37 -11.99 -2.68
CA ASP A 103 -13.47 -11.90 -3.64
C ASP A 103 -13.29 -10.75 -4.66
N MET A 104 -12.11 -10.11 -4.68
CA MET A 104 -11.82 -9.03 -5.60
C MET A 104 -11.88 -9.50 -7.06
N THR A 105 -12.69 -8.81 -7.86
CA THR A 105 -12.79 -9.10 -9.30
C THR A 105 -11.70 -8.36 -10.07
N ALA A 106 -11.33 -8.90 -11.25
CA ALA A 106 -10.38 -8.24 -12.14
C ALA A 106 -10.76 -6.79 -12.48
N GLY A 107 -12.05 -6.52 -12.71
CA GLY A 107 -12.50 -5.17 -13.04
C GLY A 107 -12.40 -4.19 -11.87
N TRP A 108 -12.56 -4.67 -10.63
CA TRP A 108 -12.37 -3.82 -9.45
C TRP A 108 -10.89 -3.64 -9.11
N LEU A 109 -10.07 -4.68 -9.23
CA LEU A 109 -8.63 -4.56 -9.07
C LEU A 109 -8.05 -3.54 -10.07
N ASP A 110 -8.46 -3.61 -11.33
CA ASP A 110 -8.03 -2.65 -12.35
C ASP A 110 -8.38 -1.21 -11.95
N LYS A 111 -9.63 -0.96 -11.51
CA LYS A 111 -10.05 0.35 -10.99
C LYS A 111 -9.28 0.79 -9.75
N ILE A 112 -8.91 -0.12 -8.86
CA ILE A 112 -8.10 0.18 -7.66
C ILE A 112 -6.72 0.64 -8.09
N CYS A 113 -6.08 -0.09 -8.99
CA CYS A 113 -4.78 0.27 -9.51
C CYS A 113 -4.83 1.60 -10.26
N ASP A 114 -5.83 1.80 -11.12
CA ASP A 114 -6.08 3.07 -11.83
C ASP A 114 -6.26 4.25 -10.87
N TYR A 115 -7.01 4.03 -9.78
CA TYR A 115 -7.21 5.04 -8.75
C TYR A 115 -5.90 5.35 -8.04
N CYS A 116 -5.14 4.34 -7.62
CA CYS A 116 -3.86 4.52 -6.94
C CYS A 116 -2.82 5.23 -7.82
N PHE A 117 -2.85 5.00 -9.13
CA PHE A 117 -1.97 5.67 -10.08
C PHE A 117 -2.33 7.15 -10.25
N LYS A 118 -3.62 7.44 -10.45
CA LYS A 118 -4.13 8.82 -10.66
C LYS A 118 -4.04 9.64 -9.38
N GLU A 119 -4.24 8.99 -8.24
CA GLU A 119 -4.12 9.57 -6.92
C GLU A 119 -2.65 9.67 -6.56
N ASN A 120 -1.99 10.74 -7.05
CA ASN A 120 -0.59 11.08 -6.73
C ASN A 120 -0.27 11.18 -5.23
N ARG A 121 -1.28 11.04 -4.37
CA ARG A 121 -1.16 10.99 -2.92
C ARG A 121 -0.96 9.58 -2.38
N ILE A 122 -1.18 8.47 -3.10
CA ILE A 122 -0.84 7.13 -2.58
C ILE A 122 0.65 6.86 -2.83
N THR A 123 1.39 6.42 -1.80
CA THR A 123 2.81 6.12 -2.01
C THR A 123 2.94 4.91 -2.94
N MET A 124 3.69 5.06 -4.03
CA MET A 124 3.98 3.96 -4.95
C MET A 124 4.63 2.76 -4.26
N SER A 125 5.27 3.00 -3.11
CA SER A 125 5.90 2.01 -2.24
C SER A 125 4.93 1.25 -1.33
N ALA A 126 3.64 1.57 -1.30
CA ALA A 126 2.66 0.86 -0.49
C ALA A 126 2.67 -0.65 -0.82
N TYR A 127 2.72 -1.50 0.20
CA TYR A 127 2.64 -2.94 0.03
C TYR A 127 1.20 -3.36 -0.28
N MET A 128 1.01 -4.11 -1.35
CA MET A 128 -0.23 -4.79 -1.64
C MET A 128 -0.25 -6.16 -0.96
N VAL A 129 -1.35 -6.48 -0.30
CA VAL A 129 -1.56 -7.77 0.39
C VAL A 129 -2.93 -8.33 0.02
N SER A 130 -3.11 -9.64 0.15
CA SER A 130 -4.43 -10.26 0.07
C SER A 130 -4.87 -10.79 1.43
N VAL A 131 -6.17 -10.74 1.67
CA VAL A 131 -6.78 -11.24 2.90
C VAL A 131 -8.23 -11.62 2.63
N LYS A 132 -8.79 -12.53 3.42
CA LYS A 132 -10.20 -12.91 3.28
C LYS A 132 -11.13 -11.72 3.49
N ASP A 133 -10.95 -10.99 4.59
CA ASP A 133 -11.72 -9.80 4.92
C ASP A 133 -10.80 -8.64 5.33
N PRO A 134 -10.65 -7.60 4.49
CA PRO A 134 -9.84 -6.43 4.80
C PRO A 134 -10.32 -5.67 6.04
N ASN A 135 -11.62 -5.69 6.36
CA ASN A 135 -12.12 -5.02 7.55
C ASN A 135 -11.65 -5.74 8.81
N MET A 136 -11.72 -7.07 8.81
CA MET A 136 -11.22 -7.90 9.90
C MET A 136 -9.73 -7.71 10.11
N LEU A 137 -8.95 -7.61 9.03
CA LEU A 137 -7.51 -7.33 9.09
C LEU A 137 -7.22 -5.99 9.77
N LEU A 138 -7.81 -4.89 9.27
CA LEU A 138 -7.47 -3.54 9.71
C LEU A 138 -8.08 -3.18 11.08
N SER A 139 -9.18 -3.82 11.48
CA SER A 139 -9.89 -3.47 12.73
C SER A 139 -9.33 -4.14 13.99
N ARG A 140 -8.29 -4.99 13.89
CA ARG A 140 -7.69 -5.67 15.07
C ARG A 140 -7.04 -4.70 16.05
N GLY A 141 -6.68 -3.50 15.58
CA GLY A 141 -5.84 -2.57 16.31
C GLY A 141 -4.36 -2.95 16.22
N PRO A 142 -3.45 -1.98 16.32
CA PRO A 142 -2.01 -2.23 16.21
C PRO A 142 -1.45 -2.94 17.43
N GLU A 143 -0.45 -3.79 17.23
CA GLU A 143 0.27 -4.50 18.28
C GLU A 143 1.60 -3.81 18.63
N ALA A 144 2.34 -3.33 17.62
CA ALA A 144 3.70 -2.83 17.80
C ALA A 144 3.89 -1.38 17.35
N SER A 145 2.95 -0.83 16.59
CA SER A 145 3.03 0.52 16.02
C SER A 145 1.78 1.34 16.30
N VAL A 146 1.63 2.47 15.59
CA VAL A 146 0.48 3.36 15.73
C VAL A 146 -0.73 2.92 14.87
N ALA A 147 -0.54 2.00 13.92
CA ALA A 147 -1.56 1.55 12.99
C ALA A 147 -1.23 0.16 12.42
N VAL A 148 -2.24 -0.69 12.20
CA VAL A 148 -2.12 -2.05 11.68
C VAL A 148 -1.39 -2.05 10.32
N GLY A 149 -1.62 -1.05 9.47
CA GLY A 149 -0.90 -0.89 8.20
C GLY A 149 0.63 -0.89 8.35
N TYR A 150 1.15 -0.26 9.41
CA TYR A 150 2.60 -0.26 9.66
C TYR A 150 3.09 -1.58 10.26
N ASP A 151 2.26 -2.26 11.06
CA ASP A 151 2.58 -3.61 11.57
C ASP A 151 2.67 -4.61 10.42
N ILE A 152 1.71 -4.59 9.48
CA ILE A 152 1.71 -5.43 8.27
C ILE A 152 2.98 -5.19 7.44
N MET A 153 3.37 -3.92 7.25
CA MET A 153 4.61 -3.57 6.56
C MET A 153 5.83 -4.20 7.25
N GLY A 154 5.94 -4.04 8.57
CA GLY A 154 7.01 -4.62 9.36
C GLY A 154 7.03 -6.15 9.30
N MET A 155 5.87 -6.80 9.31
CA MET A 155 5.75 -8.26 9.19
C MET A 155 6.24 -8.77 7.83
N ILE A 156 5.91 -8.08 6.73
CA ILE A 156 6.38 -8.45 5.39
C ILE A 156 7.90 -8.34 5.32
N GLU A 157 8.46 -7.24 5.85
CA GLU A 157 9.90 -7.00 5.83
C GLU A 157 10.65 -8.02 6.69
N GLN A 158 10.20 -8.24 7.93
CA GLN A 158 10.79 -9.23 8.83
C GLN A 158 10.70 -10.65 8.27
N GLN A 159 9.56 -11.01 7.67
CA GLN A 159 9.38 -12.33 7.06
C GLN A 159 10.26 -12.49 5.81
N SER A 160 10.41 -11.44 5.01
CA SER A 160 11.32 -11.43 3.86
C SER A 160 12.77 -11.61 4.28
N GLU A 161 13.20 -10.95 5.35
CA GLU A 161 14.55 -11.11 5.91
C GLU A 161 14.79 -12.51 6.47
N ARG A 162 13.80 -13.06 7.18
CA ARG A 162 13.86 -14.39 7.82
C ARG A 162 13.89 -15.53 6.80
N THR A 163 13.03 -15.46 5.78
CA THR A 163 12.84 -16.54 4.79
C THR A 163 13.68 -16.35 3.54
N GLY A 164 14.20 -15.15 3.30
CA GLY A 164 14.87 -14.74 2.07
C GLY A 164 13.94 -14.64 0.85
N ILE A 165 12.62 -14.78 1.02
CA ILE A 165 11.64 -14.59 -0.04
C ILE A 165 11.46 -13.10 -0.32
N ALA A 166 11.61 -12.70 -1.58
CA ALA A 166 11.25 -11.36 -2.04
C ALA A 166 9.79 -11.36 -2.52
N TYR A 167 8.88 -10.86 -1.70
CA TYR A 167 7.46 -10.80 -2.02
C TYR A 167 7.15 -9.95 -3.26
N ASN A 168 7.99 -8.94 -3.53
CA ASN A 168 7.84 -7.98 -4.63
C ASN A 168 6.40 -7.48 -4.80
N SER A 169 5.75 -7.17 -3.68
CA SER A 169 4.34 -6.86 -3.59
C SER A 169 4.07 -5.37 -3.39
N ARG A 170 5.08 -4.51 -3.54
CA ARG A 170 4.81 -3.07 -3.56
C ARG A 170 3.98 -2.74 -4.79
N TYR A 171 3.11 -1.75 -4.67
CA TYR A 171 2.18 -1.35 -5.72
C TYR A 171 2.88 -1.16 -7.07
N PHE A 172 4.01 -0.42 -7.10
CA PHE A 172 4.76 -0.23 -8.35
C PHE A 172 5.30 -1.54 -8.95
N GLU A 173 5.65 -2.54 -8.12
CA GLU A 173 6.16 -3.84 -8.58
C GLU A 173 5.05 -4.73 -9.12
N VAL A 174 3.83 -4.57 -8.59
CA VAL A 174 2.63 -5.24 -9.09
C VAL A 174 2.23 -4.62 -10.43
N GLU A 175 2.15 -3.29 -10.51
CA GLU A 175 1.83 -2.58 -11.75
C GLU A 175 2.85 -2.84 -12.85
N ALA A 176 4.15 -2.79 -12.55
CA ALA A 176 5.19 -3.07 -13.54
C ALA A 176 5.07 -4.49 -14.14
N ARG A 177 4.54 -5.47 -13.39
CA ARG A 177 4.24 -6.80 -13.92
C ARG A 177 2.98 -6.78 -14.78
N ARG A 178 1.90 -6.15 -14.30
CA ARG A 178 0.62 -6.04 -15.02
C ARG A 178 0.80 -5.34 -16.37
N GLU A 179 1.44 -4.18 -16.38
CA GLU A 179 1.73 -3.40 -17.60
C GLU A 179 2.78 -4.07 -18.49
N GLY A 180 3.76 -4.76 -17.91
CA GLY A 180 4.80 -5.50 -18.64
C GLY A 180 4.30 -6.76 -19.38
N GLY A 181 2.99 -6.96 -19.48
CA GLY A 181 2.36 -8.10 -20.15
C GLY A 181 2.47 -9.42 -19.37
N LYS A 182 2.97 -9.40 -18.12
CA LYS A 182 2.97 -10.59 -17.27
C LYS A 182 1.59 -10.76 -16.68
N SER A 183 0.93 -11.83 -17.07
CA SER A 183 -0.41 -12.16 -16.57
C SER A 183 -0.40 -12.72 -15.14
N VAL A 184 0.76 -12.90 -14.50
CA VAL A 184 0.87 -13.49 -13.15
C VAL A 184 1.63 -12.56 -12.22
N PHE A 185 1.08 -12.32 -11.05
CA PHE A 185 1.75 -11.70 -9.91
C PHE A 185 1.30 -12.38 -8.61
N THR A 186 2.01 -12.12 -7.52
CA THR A 186 1.73 -12.70 -6.21
C THR A 186 1.66 -11.63 -5.14
N LEU A 187 0.77 -11.80 -4.18
CA LEU A 187 0.69 -10.96 -2.97
C LEU A 187 0.90 -11.84 -1.73
N PRO A 188 1.57 -11.34 -0.67
CA PRO A 188 1.52 -11.97 0.65
C PRO A 188 0.07 -12.14 1.06
N HIS A 189 -0.28 -13.35 1.50
CA HIS A 189 -1.60 -13.62 2.02
C HIS A 189 -1.58 -13.52 3.53
N PHE A 190 -2.50 -12.74 4.10
CA PHE A 190 -2.69 -12.63 5.53
C PHE A 190 -3.85 -13.50 5.99
N SER A 191 -3.60 -14.32 7.01
CA SER A 191 -4.62 -15.03 7.77
C SER A 191 -4.87 -14.29 9.08
N CYS A 192 -6.14 -14.11 9.41
CA CYS A 192 -6.58 -13.45 10.65
C CYS A 192 -7.41 -14.45 11.46
N GLY A 193 -6.85 -14.92 12.57
CA GLY A 193 -7.57 -15.65 13.60
C GLY A 193 -8.29 -14.70 14.56
N GLU A 194 -8.81 -15.22 15.69
CA GLU A 194 -9.37 -14.36 16.75
C GLU A 194 -8.28 -13.52 17.42
N ASP A 195 -7.11 -14.12 17.71
CA ASP A 195 -6.01 -13.49 18.46
C ASP A 195 -4.70 -13.37 17.68
N SER A 196 -4.66 -13.80 16.42
CA SER A 196 -3.43 -13.77 15.61
C SER A 196 -3.64 -13.18 14.22
N MET A 197 -2.60 -12.50 13.75
CA MET A 197 -2.43 -12.09 12.36
C MET A 197 -1.08 -12.63 11.89
N GLU A 198 -1.08 -13.35 10.77
CA GLU A 198 0.16 -13.91 10.22
C GLU A 198 0.16 -13.93 8.69
N ILE A 199 1.37 -13.98 8.12
CA ILE A 199 1.55 -14.23 6.69
C ILE A 199 1.42 -15.74 6.47
N ASP A 200 0.31 -16.14 5.85
CA ASP A 200 -0.01 -17.51 5.48
C ASP A 200 0.25 -17.72 3.98
N GLY A 201 1.52 -17.59 3.59
CA GLY A 201 2.00 -17.83 2.24
C GLY A 201 1.65 -16.73 1.22
N LEU A 202 1.31 -17.16 -0.01
CA LEU A 202 1.14 -16.29 -1.17
C LEU A 202 -0.21 -16.51 -1.84
N SER A 203 -0.89 -15.43 -2.19
CA SER A 203 -1.97 -15.45 -3.17
C SER A 203 -1.41 -15.24 -4.57
N VAL A 204 -1.75 -16.14 -5.48
CA VAL A 204 -1.36 -16.08 -6.90
C VAL A 204 -2.51 -15.50 -7.70
N PHE A 205 -2.23 -14.39 -8.39
CA PHE A 205 -3.17 -13.75 -9.28
C PHE A 205 -2.83 -14.08 -10.73
N TYR A 206 -3.82 -14.49 -11.51
CA TYR A 206 -3.72 -14.67 -12.95
C TYR A 206 -4.75 -13.79 -13.66
N ARG A 207 -4.28 -12.88 -14.53
CA ARG A 207 -5.11 -11.89 -15.24
C ARG A 207 -6.04 -11.15 -14.26
N ASP A 208 -5.44 -10.61 -13.20
CA ASP A 208 -6.10 -9.81 -12.17
C ASP A 208 -7.19 -10.56 -11.37
N ARG A 209 -7.15 -11.90 -11.36
CA ARG A 209 -8.03 -12.72 -10.52
C ARG A 209 -7.24 -13.64 -9.61
N LEU A 210 -7.70 -13.80 -8.38
CA LEU A 210 -7.15 -14.82 -7.48
C LEU A 210 -7.33 -16.20 -8.12
N ALA A 211 -6.21 -16.87 -8.39
CA ALA A 211 -6.16 -18.16 -9.08
C ALA A 211 -5.79 -19.30 -8.12
N ALA A 212 -4.93 -19.04 -7.14
CA ALA A 212 -4.52 -20.03 -6.16
C ALA A 212 -4.01 -19.36 -4.88
N ARG A 213 -3.98 -20.14 -3.79
CA ARG A 213 -3.24 -19.86 -2.57
C ARG A 213 -2.14 -20.89 -2.42
N LEU A 214 -0.94 -20.41 -2.12
CA LEU A 214 0.23 -21.23 -1.80
C LEU A 214 0.47 -21.10 -0.30
N ASP A 215 0.56 -22.23 0.40
CA ASP A 215 1.04 -22.25 1.78
C ASP A 215 2.51 -21.78 1.87
N ASN A 216 3.04 -21.64 3.08
CA ASN A 216 4.41 -21.18 3.28
C ASN A 216 5.48 -22.06 2.59
N GLY A 217 5.29 -23.38 2.55
CA GLY A 217 6.22 -24.30 1.89
C GLY A 217 6.22 -24.15 0.36
N SER A 218 5.03 -24.14 -0.23
CA SER A 218 4.81 -23.96 -1.66
C SER A 218 5.21 -22.55 -2.12
N SER A 219 5.04 -21.55 -1.26
CA SER A 219 5.49 -20.17 -1.49
C SER A 219 7.01 -20.09 -1.59
N GLY A 220 7.74 -20.79 -0.72
CA GLY A 220 9.19 -20.89 -0.77
C GLY A 220 9.68 -21.55 -2.07
N LEU A 221 9.05 -22.66 -2.47
CA LEU A 221 9.38 -23.34 -3.73
C LEU A 221 9.09 -22.43 -4.94
N TYR A 222 7.94 -21.75 -4.96
CA TYR A 222 7.58 -20.80 -6.01
C TYR A 222 8.59 -19.65 -6.10
N ALA A 223 8.99 -19.08 -4.96
CA ALA A 223 9.98 -18.01 -4.90
C ALA A 223 11.33 -18.47 -5.49
N LEU A 224 11.74 -19.70 -5.18
CA LEU A 224 12.96 -20.30 -5.73
C LEU A 224 12.86 -20.50 -7.24
N MET A 225 11.76 -21.05 -7.75
CA MET A 225 11.54 -21.28 -9.17
C MET A 225 11.45 -19.98 -9.99
N THR A 226 10.96 -18.91 -9.38
CA THR A 226 10.76 -17.61 -10.06
C THR A 226 11.93 -16.64 -9.86
N GLY A 227 12.99 -17.04 -9.16
CA GLY A 227 14.13 -16.18 -8.86
C GLY A 227 13.83 -15.05 -7.86
N ASN A 228 12.69 -15.14 -7.15
CA ASN A 228 12.28 -14.21 -6.10
C ASN A 228 12.74 -14.68 -4.71
N PHE A 229 13.91 -15.31 -4.67
CA PHE A 229 14.52 -15.86 -3.48
C PHE A 229 15.96 -15.37 -3.40
N ARG A 230 16.40 -14.90 -2.23
CA ARG A 230 17.77 -14.39 -2.01
C ARG A 230 18.66 -15.44 -1.38
N ARG A 231 18.23 -16.01 -0.26
CA ARG A 231 18.98 -17.01 0.51
C ARG A 231 18.06 -17.81 1.42
N GLY A 232 18.48 -19.01 1.79
CA GLY A 232 17.78 -19.83 2.79
C GLY A 232 18.22 -21.28 2.70
N THR A 233 17.46 -22.17 3.34
CA THR A 233 17.76 -23.59 3.39
C THR A 233 16.61 -24.41 2.80
N LEU A 234 16.95 -25.40 1.98
CA LEU A 234 16.03 -26.41 1.49
C LEU A 234 16.32 -27.71 2.21
N ARG A 235 15.28 -28.37 2.71
CA ARG A 235 15.41 -29.67 3.36
C ARG A 235 14.76 -30.75 2.52
N PHE A 236 15.54 -31.73 2.10
CA PHE A 236 15.07 -32.92 1.39
C PHE A 236 15.29 -34.14 2.30
N GLY A 237 14.22 -34.56 2.99
CA GLY A 237 14.31 -35.60 4.01
C GLY A 237 15.20 -35.18 5.20
N ALA A 238 16.31 -35.89 5.40
CA ALA A 238 17.28 -35.59 6.45
C ALA A 238 18.38 -34.61 6.02
N GLU A 239 18.49 -34.31 4.72
CA GLU A 239 19.55 -33.48 4.18
C GLU A 239 19.11 -32.01 4.09
N GLU A 240 20.02 -31.11 4.45
CA GLU A 240 19.81 -29.66 4.40
C GLU A 240 20.79 -29.04 3.40
N TYR A 241 20.25 -28.21 2.51
CA TYR A 241 20.97 -27.55 1.43
C TYR A 241 20.81 -26.05 1.57
N THR A 242 21.92 -25.33 1.77
CA THR A 242 21.91 -23.87 1.72
C THR A 242 21.85 -23.41 0.27
N VAL A 243 20.84 -22.61 -0.06
CA VAL A 243 20.66 -22.04 -1.39
C VAL A 243 20.80 -20.52 -1.28
N GLU A 244 21.62 -19.94 -2.14
CA GLU A 244 21.69 -18.49 -2.34
C GLU A 244 21.49 -18.21 -3.83
N SER A 245 20.57 -17.29 -4.15
CA SER A 245 20.43 -16.82 -5.51
C SER A 245 21.34 -15.60 -5.70
N ARG A 246 22.28 -15.73 -6.64
CA ARG A 246 22.97 -14.57 -7.21
C ARG A 246 22.06 -14.05 -8.31
N ARG A 247 21.44 -12.88 -8.10
CA ARG A 247 20.96 -12.09 -9.23
C ARG A 247 22.17 -11.72 -10.07
N VAL A 248 22.35 -12.43 -11.19
CA VAL A 248 23.27 -11.99 -12.24
C VAL A 248 22.53 -10.88 -12.95
N ASP A 249 22.80 -9.63 -12.57
CA ASP A 249 22.34 -8.48 -13.32
C ASP A 249 23.08 -8.52 -14.67
N TYR A 250 22.43 -9.06 -15.69
CA TYR A 250 22.86 -8.85 -17.06
C TYR A 250 22.62 -7.38 -17.37
N ALA A 251 23.64 -6.55 -17.15
CA ALA A 251 23.71 -5.22 -17.72
C ALA A 251 23.65 -5.37 -19.24
N TYR A 252 22.47 -5.12 -19.83
CA TYR A 252 22.39 -4.86 -21.25
C TYR A 252 23.03 -3.48 -21.47
N ASN A 253 24.26 -3.49 -21.98
CA ASN A 253 24.92 -2.33 -22.59
C ASN A 253 24.18 -1.87 -23.85
#